data_AF-A0A8X6IMQ8-F1
#
_entry.id   AF-A0A8X6IMQ8-F1
#
_cell.length_a   1.000
_cell.length_b   1.000
_cell.length_c   1.000
_cell.angle_alpha   90.00
_cell.angle_beta   90.00
_cell.angle_gamma   90.00
#
_symmetry.space_group_name_H-M   'P 1'
#
loop_
_entity.id
_entity.type
_entity.pdbx_description
1 polymer ?
#
loop_
_entity_poly.entity_id
_entity_poly.type
_entity_poly.pdbx_seq_one_letter_code
_entity_poly.pdbx_strand_id
1 'polypeptide(L)'
;ENVEFDDEIIGYLKIMINRYNNLTSGRAELGKSVHGNHYFVVICTPIMMRAHKVIPQTAEMVLVDVLQDEEKKLITYLFTTPTLAGDLPIAAIVADCEELGVFEEALTLLKKILPHNSFYTQQMPKVFLTMKI
;
A
#
# COMPACT_ATOMS: atom_id res chain seq x y z
N GLU A 1 13.07 8.41 19.18
CA GLU A 1 12.27 9.64 18.95
C GLU A 1 11.34 9.40 17.77
N ASN A 2 10.05 9.25 18.09
CA ASN A 2 8.97 9.03 17.13
C ASN A 2 8.83 10.28 16.26
N VAL A 3 8.57 10.09 14.96
CA VAL A 3 8.19 11.20 14.08
C VAL A 3 6.77 11.61 14.47
N GLU A 4 6.65 12.66 15.27
CA GLU A 4 5.35 13.23 15.61
C GLU A 4 4.89 14.04 14.39
N PHE A 5 3.96 13.48 13.62
CA PHE A 5 3.38 14.20 12.49
C PHE A 5 2.49 15.32 13.00
N ASP A 6 2.84 16.55 12.63
CA ASP A 6 2.02 17.74 12.89
C ASP A 6 0.62 17.56 12.29
N ASP A 7 -0.41 17.96 13.05
CA ASP A 7 -1.81 17.94 12.62
C ASP A 7 -2.01 18.71 11.31
N GLU A 8 -1.20 19.74 11.05
CA GLU A 8 -1.20 20.48 9.78
C GLU A 8 -0.76 19.60 8.61
N ILE A 9 0.32 18.83 8.76
CA ILE A 9 0.84 17.91 7.74
C ILE A 9 -0.19 16.81 7.44
N ILE A 10 -0.80 16.24 8.49
CA ILE A 10 -1.86 15.24 8.34
C ILE A 10 -3.09 15.83 7.63
N GLY A 11 -3.45 17.08 7.96
CA GLY A 11 -4.50 17.83 7.27
C GLY A 11 -4.21 17.99 5.78
N TYR A 12 -3.00 18.43 5.43
CA TYR A 12 -2.57 18.58 4.05
C TYR A 12 -2.56 17.24 3.29
N LEU A 13 -2.06 16.17 3.91
CA LEU A 13 -2.02 14.84 3.31
C LEU A 13 -3.42 14.31 2.98
N LYS A 14 -4.41 14.52 3.87
CA LYS A 14 -5.82 14.18 3.60
C LYS A 14 -6.37 14.93 2.40
N ILE A 15 -6.04 16.22 2.24
CA ILE A 15 -6.45 17.01 1.07
C ILE A 15 -5.85 16.42 -0.21
N MET A 16 -4.56 16.07 -0.18
CA MET A 16 -3.88 15.49 -1.34
C MET A 16 -4.44 14.12 -1.72
N ILE A 17 -4.73 13.26 -0.74
CA ILE A 17 -5.35 11.94 -0.97
C ILE A 17 -6.76 12.10 -1.57
N ASN A 18 -7.58 13.00 -1.03
CA ASN A 18 -8.92 13.26 -1.57
C ASN A 18 -8.85 13.77 -3.01
N ARG A 19 -7.93 14.70 -3.29
CA ARG A 19 -7.69 15.18 -4.66
C ARG A 19 -7.27 14.05 -5.59
N TYR A 20 -6.35 13.19 -5.14
CA TYR A 20 -5.90 12.02 -5.91
C TYR A 20 -7.03 11.05 -6.26
N ASN A 21 -7.86 10.72 -5.27
CA ASN A 21 -9.00 9.81 -5.41
C ASN A 21 -10.09 10.39 -6.34
N ASN A 22 -10.25 11.71 -6.38
CA ASN A 22 -11.26 12.37 -7.22
C ASN A 22 -10.78 12.62 -8.65
N LEU A 23 -9.47 12.81 -8.86
CA LEU A 23 -8.90 13.14 -10.18
C LEU A 23 -8.42 11.92 -10.96
N THR A 24 -8.27 10.77 -10.31
CA THR A 24 -7.71 9.56 -10.92
C THR A 24 -8.61 8.36 -10.67
N SER A 25 -8.39 7.27 -11.42
CA SER A 25 -8.99 5.96 -11.11
C SER A 25 -8.18 5.14 -10.11
N GLY A 26 -7.14 5.76 -9.52
CA GLY A 26 -6.39 5.20 -8.39
C GLY A 26 -7.16 5.34 -7.09
N ARG A 27 -6.64 4.73 -6.04
CA ARG A 27 -7.16 4.83 -4.67
C ARG A 27 -6.01 4.97 -3.70
N ALA A 28 -6.14 5.89 -2.76
CA ALA A 28 -5.27 6.00 -1.62
C ALA A 28 -6.10 6.29 -0.36
N GLU A 29 -5.64 5.83 0.79
CA GLU A 29 -6.28 6.09 2.08
C GLU A 29 -5.22 6.22 3.18
N LEU A 30 -5.38 7.21 4.05
CA LEU A 30 -4.55 7.42 5.24
C LEU A 30 -5.17 6.63 6.41
N GLY A 31 -4.37 5.82 7.08
CA GLY A 31 -4.70 5.16 8.32
C GLY A 31 -3.87 5.68 9.50
N LYS A 32 -4.38 5.44 10.70
CA LYS A 32 -3.71 5.72 11.97
C LYS A 32 -3.84 4.46 12.83
N SER A 33 -2.75 4.04 13.46
CA SER A 33 -2.73 2.82 14.27
C SER A 33 -3.73 2.89 15.43
N VAL A 34 -4.25 1.74 15.88
CA VAL A 34 -5.22 1.69 17.00
C VAL A 34 -4.67 2.33 18.28
N HIS A 35 -3.36 2.24 18.51
CA HIS A 35 -2.68 2.87 19.65
C HIS A 35 -2.40 4.37 19.45
N GLY A 36 -2.73 4.92 18.27
CA GLY A 36 -2.68 6.35 17.97
C GLY A 36 -1.29 6.92 17.74
N ASN A 37 -0.25 6.09 17.75
CA ASN A 37 1.15 6.53 17.72
C ASN A 37 1.75 6.57 16.31
N HIS A 38 1.11 5.92 15.33
CA HIS A 38 1.69 5.66 14.02
C HIS A 38 0.71 5.94 12.89
N TYR A 39 1.23 6.45 11.78
CA TYR A 39 0.48 6.73 10.56
C TYR A 39 1.00 5.88 9.40
N PHE A 40 0.07 5.54 8.50
CA PHE A 40 0.40 4.84 7.28
C PHE A 40 -0.52 5.27 6.14
N VAL A 41 0.00 5.27 4.93
CA VAL A 41 -0.76 5.54 3.71
C VAL A 41 -0.72 4.32 2.83
N VAL A 42 -1.89 3.92 2.36
CA VAL A 42 -2.02 2.86 1.37
C VAL A 42 -2.32 3.48 0.02
N ILE A 43 -1.64 3.03 -1.04
CA ILE A 43 -1.70 3.63 -2.37
C ILE A 43 -1.83 2.53 -3.44
N CYS A 44 -2.83 2.67 -4.30
CA CYS A 44 -3.01 1.92 -5.53
C CYS A 44 -3.20 2.90 -6.68
N THR A 45 -2.21 3.00 -7.57
CA THR A 45 -2.28 3.88 -8.74
C THR A 45 -3.25 3.38 -9.82
N PRO A 46 -3.68 4.22 -10.78
CA PRO A 46 -4.51 3.76 -11.89
C PRO A 46 -3.95 2.54 -12.62
N ILE A 47 -2.62 2.43 -12.77
CA ILE A 47 -1.99 1.27 -13.42
C ILE A 47 -2.03 0.04 -12.52
N MET A 48 -1.77 0.20 -11.22
CA MET A 48 -1.92 -0.86 -10.21
C MET A 48 -3.36 -1.39 -10.15
N MET A 49 -4.36 -0.49 -10.14
CA MET A 49 -5.78 -0.84 -10.16
C MET A 49 -6.19 -1.60 -11.43
N ARG A 50 -5.58 -1.26 -12.58
CA ARG A 50 -5.78 -2.03 -13.82
C ARG A 50 -5.09 -3.39 -13.75
N ALA A 51 -3.88 -3.46 -13.21
CA ALA A 51 -3.14 -4.71 -13.09
C ALA A 51 -3.96 -5.78 -12.35
N HIS A 52 -4.55 -5.41 -11.21
CA HIS A 52 -5.45 -6.29 -10.46
C HIS A 52 -6.63 -6.84 -11.27
N LYS A 53 -7.08 -6.15 -12.32
CA LYS A 53 -8.21 -6.56 -13.16
C LYS A 53 -7.80 -7.42 -14.35
N VAL A 54 -6.64 -7.13 -14.95
CA VAL A 54 -6.28 -7.69 -16.27
C VAL A 54 -5.09 -8.63 -16.24
N ILE A 55 -4.29 -8.63 -15.16
CA ILE A 55 -3.07 -9.42 -15.05
C ILE A 55 -3.35 -10.63 -14.15
N PRO A 56 -3.43 -11.86 -14.70
CA PRO A 56 -3.74 -13.06 -13.93
C PRO A 56 -2.68 -13.38 -12.86
N GLN A 57 -1.42 -13.01 -13.10
CA GLN A 57 -0.30 -13.22 -12.18
C GLN A 57 -0.54 -12.55 -10.82
N THR A 58 -1.33 -11.47 -10.78
CA THR A 58 -1.73 -10.85 -9.51
C THR A 58 -2.43 -11.85 -8.58
N ALA A 59 -3.19 -12.80 -9.10
CA ALA A 59 -3.84 -13.87 -8.33
C ALA A 59 -2.92 -15.05 -8.01
N GLU A 60 -1.77 -15.16 -8.67
CA GLU A 60 -0.85 -16.28 -8.53
C GLU A 60 0.17 -15.99 -7.43
N MET A 61 0.87 -14.87 -7.56
CA MET A 61 1.98 -14.52 -6.68
C MET A 61 2.07 -13.00 -6.50
N VAL A 62 2.25 -12.61 -5.25
CA VAL A 62 2.63 -11.25 -4.86
C VAL A 62 3.94 -11.32 -4.07
N LEU A 63 4.90 -10.52 -4.52
CA LEU A 63 6.15 -10.26 -3.82
C LEU A 63 6.00 -8.93 -3.07
N VAL A 64 6.53 -8.86 -1.86
CA VAL A 64 6.59 -7.62 -1.08
C VAL A 64 8.04 -7.28 -0.78
N ASP A 65 8.48 -6.20 -1.40
CA ASP A 65 9.76 -5.58 -1.15
C ASP A 65 9.62 -4.54 -0.05
N VAL A 66 10.53 -4.59 0.91
CA VAL A 66 10.61 -3.62 2.00
C VAL A 66 11.74 -2.65 1.73
N LEU A 67 11.38 -1.38 1.55
CA LEU A 67 12.31 -0.29 1.34
C LEU A 67 12.33 0.59 2.58
N GLN A 68 13.50 0.73 3.20
CA GLN A 68 13.68 1.58 4.38
C GLN A 68 14.42 2.86 3.98
N ASP A 69 13.86 4.00 4.34
CA ASP A 69 14.53 5.30 4.24
C ASP A 69 15.04 5.65 5.64
N GLU A 70 16.33 5.38 5.88
CA GLU A 70 16.97 5.61 7.20
C GLU A 70 16.96 7.09 7.60
N GLU A 71 17.04 8.01 6.62
CA GLU A 71 17.04 9.45 6.88
C GLU A 71 15.64 9.94 7.28
N LYS A 72 14.60 9.46 6.61
CA LYS A 72 13.22 9.87 6.85
C LYS A 72 12.49 9.03 7.89
N LYS A 73 13.09 7.92 8.34
CA LYS A 73 12.46 6.91 9.21
C LYS A 73 11.12 6.41 8.65
N LEU A 74 11.06 6.26 7.33
CA LEU A 74 9.87 5.74 6.64
C LEU A 74 10.16 4.35 6.12
N ILE A 75 9.16 3.48 6.22
CA ILE A 75 9.17 2.16 5.60
C ILE A 75 8.15 2.13 4.47
N THR A 76 8.56 1.64 3.30
CA THR A 76 7.69 1.41 2.17
C THR A 76 7.63 -0.08 1.88
N TYR A 77 6.42 -0.64 1.94
CA TYR A 77 6.12 -1.98 1.46
C TYR A 77 5.59 -1.88 0.04
N LEU A 78 6.40 -2.29 -0.93
CA LEU A 78 6.02 -2.30 -2.34
C LEU A 78 5.55 -3.70 -2.73
N PHE A 79 4.31 -3.80 -3.18
CA PHE A 79 3.69 -5.07 -3.58
C PHE A 79 3.82 -5.18 -5.10
N THR A 80 4.43 -6.25 -5.57
CA THR A 80 4.65 -6.50 -6.99
C THR A 80 4.15 -7.89 -7.38
N THR A 81 3.87 -8.07 -8.66
CA THR A 81 3.60 -9.40 -9.23
C THR A 81 4.60 -9.66 -10.35
N PRO A 82 5.20 -10.86 -10.43
CA PRO A 82 6.14 -11.16 -11.51
C PRO A 82 5.40 -11.24 -12.84
N THR A 83 5.92 -10.58 -13.86
CA THR A 83 5.43 -10.66 -15.24
C THR A 83 6.58 -10.91 -16.20
N LEU A 84 6.27 -11.17 -17.49
CA LEU A 84 7.30 -11.28 -18.53
C LEU A 84 8.19 -10.03 -18.63
N ALA A 85 7.64 -8.85 -18.29
CA ALA A 85 8.35 -7.58 -18.34
C ALA A 85 9.09 -7.25 -17.03
N GLY A 86 9.17 -8.21 -16.09
CA GLY A 86 9.67 -8.01 -14.73
C GLY A 86 8.54 -7.77 -13.73
N ASP A 87 8.91 -7.25 -12.57
CA ASP A 87 7.98 -7.05 -11.45
C ASP A 87 7.09 -5.83 -11.67
N LEU A 88 5.78 -6.07 -11.72
CA LEU A 88 4.78 -5.04 -11.90
C LEU A 88 4.21 -4.62 -10.54
N PRO A 89 4.33 -3.35 -10.12
CA PRO A 89 3.71 -2.87 -8.88
C PRO A 89 2.19 -2.96 -8.92
N ILE A 90 1.60 -3.41 -7.82
CA ILE A 90 0.14 -3.56 -7.65
C ILE A 90 -0.40 -2.83 -6.41
N ALA A 91 0.44 -2.51 -5.43
CA ALA A 91 0.10 -1.65 -4.30
C ALA A 91 1.37 -1.12 -3.63
N ALA A 92 1.23 -0.07 -2.84
CA ALA A 92 2.26 0.39 -1.92
C ALA A 92 1.63 0.75 -0.56
N ILE A 93 2.36 0.46 0.51
CA ILE A 93 2.08 0.98 1.86
C ILE A 93 3.31 1.78 2.27
N VAL A 94 3.10 3.01 2.72
CA VAL A 94 4.15 3.84 3.34
C VAL A 94 3.77 4.05 4.79
N ALA A 95 4.63 3.67 5.72
CA ALA A 95 4.39 3.81 7.16
C ALA A 95 5.58 4.48 7.84
N ASP A 96 5.34 5.02 9.03
CA ASP A 96 6.35 5.66 9.87
C ASP A 96 7.02 4.73 10.89
N CYS A 97 6.67 3.44 10.88
CA CYS A 97 7.24 2.42 11.75
C CYS A 97 7.15 1.02 11.13
N GLU A 98 7.96 0.09 11.67
CA GLU A 98 8.00 -1.32 11.25
C GLU A 98 7.17 -2.25 12.15
N GLU A 99 6.30 -1.70 13.00
CA GLU A 99 5.51 -2.50 13.91
C GLU A 99 4.54 -3.41 13.15
N LEU A 100 4.54 -4.70 13.47
CA LEU A 100 3.70 -5.69 12.80
C LEU A 100 2.22 -5.33 12.87
N GLY A 101 1.74 -4.81 14.00
CA GLY A 101 0.35 -4.37 14.15
C GLY A 101 -0.02 -3.25 13.16
N VAL A 102 0.87 -2.30 12.93
CA VAL A 102 0.66 -1.22 11.96
C VAL A 102 0.61 -1.77 10.54
N PHE A 103 1.47 -2.74 10.22
CA PHE A 103 1.43 -3.42 8.92
C PHE A 103 0.12 -4.21 8.70
N GLU A 104 -0.38 -4.92 9.72
CA GLU A 104 -1.66 -5.65 9.64
C GLU A 104 -2.87 -4.73 9.44
N GLU A 105 -2.88 -3.59 10.15
CA GLU A 105 -3.89 -2.54 9.97
C GLU A 105 -3.82 -1.94 8.56
N ALA A 106 -2.61 -1.70 8.05
CA ALA A 106 -2.39 -1.20 6.70
C ALA A 106 -2.83 -2.20 5.61
N LEU A 107 -2.59 -3.50 5.81
CA LEU A 107 -3.11 -4.56 4.93
C LEU A 107 -4.64 -4.62 4.94
N THR A 108 -5.26 -4.42 6.09
CA THR A 108 -6.72 -4.34 6.21
C THR A 108 -7.28 -3.16 5.43
N LEU A 109 -6.62 -2.00 5.54
CA LEU A 109 -6.96 -0.81 4.77
C LEU A 109 -6.73 -1.01 3.26
N LEU A 110 -5.64 -1.69 2.87
CA LEU A 110 -5.38 -2.06 1.48
C LEU A 110 -6.50 -2.90 0.88
N LYS A 111 -6.92 -3.97 1.58
CA LYS A 111 -8.03 -4.81 1.14
C LYS A 111 -9.32 -4.01 0.95
N LYS A 112 -9.58 -3.00 1.78
CA LYS A 112 -10.76 -2.13 1.69
C LYS A 112 -10.74 -1.22 0.46
N ILE A 113 -9.58 -0.67 0.08
CA ILE A 113 -9.49 0.25 -1.06
C ILE A 113 -9.45 -0.49 -2.41
N LEU A 114 -9.03 -1.75 -2.40
CA LEU A 114 -9.00 -2.59 -3.59
C LEU A 114 -10.42 -2.92 -4.06
N PRO A 115 -10.64 -3.02 -5.38
CA PRO A 115 -11.95 -3.37 -5.91
C PRO A 115 -12.29 -4.84 -5.62
N HIS A 116 -13.58 -5.18 -5.60
CA HIS A 116 -14.06 -6.55 -5.39
C HIS A 116 -13.54 -7.55 -6.45
N ASN A 117 -13.17 -7.06 -7.65
CA ASN A 117 -12.57 -7.86 -8.70
C ASN A 117 -11.04 -7.80 -8.72
N SER A 118 -10.42 -7.46 -7.59
CA SER A 118 -8.96 -7.46 -7.44
C SER A 118 -8.37 -8.86 -7.51
N PHE A 119 -7.06 -8.92 -7.79
CA PHE A 119 -6.29 -10.16 -7.93
C PHE A 119 -6.95 -11.12 -8.94
N TYR A 120 -7.19 -10.59 -10.15
CA TYR A 120 -7.86 -11.30 -11.24
C TYR A 120 -9.15 -12.01 -10.77
N THR A 121 -10.02 -11.25 -10.08
CA THR A 121 -11.30 -11.70 -9.49
C THR A 121 -11.21 -12.65 -8.28
N GLN A 122 -10.02 -13.05 -7.84
CA GLN A 122 -9.84 -13.98 -6.71
C GLN A 122 -9.77 -13.28 -5.34
N GLN A 123 -9.69 -11.94 -5.31
CA GLN A 123 -9.61 -11.11 -4.08
C GLN A 123 -8.36 -11.32 -3.22
N MET A 124 -7.57 -12.37 -3.48
CA MET A 124 -6.29 -12.64 -2.85
C MET A 124 -5.38 -13.41 -3.80
N PRO A 125 -4.04 -13.28 -3.68
CA PRO A 125 -3.11 -14.14 -4.37
C PRO A 125 -3.02 -15.52 -3.71
N LYS A 126 -2.62 -16.55 -4.49
CA LYS A 126 -2.33 -17.89 -3.96
C LYS A 126 -1.09 -17.92 -3.08
N VAL A 127 -0.08 -17.13 -3.45
CA VAL A 127 1.18 -17.05 -2.72
C VAL A 127 1.52 -15.60 -2.44
N PHE A 128 1.91 -15.34 -1.21
CA PHE A 128 2.35 -14.03 -0.73
C PHE A 128 3.75 -14.20 -0.14
N LEU A 129 4.75 -13.61 -0.79
CA LEU A 129 6.15 -13.70 -0.37
C LEU A 129 6.63 -12.32 0.08
N THR A 130 7.32 -12.28 1.21
CA THR A 130 8.02 -11.10 1.67
C THR A 130 9.50 -11.45 1.78
N MET A 131 10.36 -10.62 1.18
CA MET A 131 11.79 -10.68 1.41
C MET A 131 12.18 -9.42 2.18
N LYS A 132 12.62 -9.60 3.42
CA LYS A 132 13.45 -8.62 4.11
C LYS A 132 14.89 -9.02 3.78
N ILE A 133 15.53 -8.26 2.89
CA ILE A 133 16.97 -8.43 2.62
C ILE A 133 17.75 -7.79 3.77
#